data_AF-A0A183AVJ3-F1
#
_entry.id   AF-A0A183AVJ3-F1
#
_cell.length_a   1.000
_cell.length_b   1.000
_cell.length_c   1.000
_cell.angle_alpha   90.00
_cell.angle_beta   90.00
_cell.angle_gamma   90.00
#
_symmetry.space_group_name_H-M   'P 1'
#
loop_
_entity.id
_entity.type
_entity.pdbx_description
1 polymer ?
#
loop_
_entity_poly.entity_id
_entity_poly.type
_entity_poly.pdbx_seq_one_letter_code
_entity_poly.pdbx_strand_id
1 'polypeptide(L)'
;MTKSDETLIVVTADHSHAYHVVGYATRNQSVLGVDDTDQGADKMPYLISNYANGPGAQINKSRPNPLNAGNLFEKSYQQQSLVPLDFSTHEADDVPLYATGPYSQLFRRPTDNTYLTYATMFALCLGQYEKETHCNSGFTLMTGTGSYLFPIISILFTYFVQKH
;
A
#
# COMPACT_ATOMS: atom_id res chain seq x y z
N MET A 1 -18.28 -14.19 -7.69
CA MET A 1 -17.82 -13.62 -6.40
C MET A 1 -16.49 -14.28 -6.04
N THR A 2 -15.53 -13.55 -5.49
CA THR A 2 -14.20 -14.08 -5.12
C THR A 2 -14.26 -14.88 -3.82
N LYS A 3 -13.43 -15.93 -3.68
CA LYS A 3 -13.28 -16.69 -2.43
C LYS A 3 -11.99 -16.30 -1.73
N SER A 4 -12.07 -15.96 -0.44
CA SER A 4 -10.96 -15.34 0.32
C SER A 4 -9.78 -16.27 0.60
N ASP A 5 -9.97 -17.58 0.53
CA ASP A 5 -8.96 -18.61 0.80
C ASP A 5 -8.16 -19.05 -0.44
N GLU A 6 -8.60 -18.69 -1.64
CA GLU A 6 -7.93 -19.00 -2.91
C GLU A 6 -7.63 -17.75 -3.75
N THR A 7 -8.06 -16.56 -3.32
CA THR A 7 -7.87 -15.30 -4.06
C THR A 7 -7.00 -14.33 -3.29
N LEU A 8 -5.82 -14.01 -3.85
CA LEU A 8 -5.01 -12.86 -3.43
C LEU A 8 -5.56 -11.60 -4.11
N ILE A 9 -5.91 -10.59 -3.32
CA ILE A 9 -6.31 -9.27 -3.81
C ILE A 9 -5.22 -8.28 -3.41
N VAL A 10 -4.65 -7.57 -4.38
CA VAL A 10 -3.68 -6.50 -4.16
C VAL A 10 -4.20 -5.20 -4.77
N VAL A 11 -4.08 -4.10 -4.02
CA VAL A 11 -4.44 -2.76 -4.44
C VAL A 11 -3.24 -1.85 -4.21
N THR A 12 -2.82 -1.15 -5.26
CA THR A 12 -1.75 -0.16 -5.25
C THR A 12 -2.05 0.92 -6.30
N ALA A 13 -1.23 1.97 -6.33
CA ALA A 13 -1.13 2.88 -7.47
C ALA A 13 0.18 2.62 -8.24
N ASP A 14 0.27 3.13 -9.46
CA ASP A 14 1.50 3.20 -10.25
C ASP A 14 2.36 4.41 -9.87
N HIS A 15 1.73 5.54 -9.48
CA HIS A 15 2.37 6.73 -8.93
C HIS A 15 1.40 7.63 -8.13
N SER A 16 1.92 8.63 -7.42
CA SER A 16 1.12 9.70 -6.82
C SER A 16 0.93 10.88 -7.80
N HIS A 17 0.24 11.93 -7.35
CA HIS A 17 0.17 13.25 -7.98
C HIS A 17 0.53 14.31 -6.96
N ALA A 18 0.96 15.48 -7.42
CA ALA A 18 1.34 16.64 -6.60
C ALA A 18 0.13 17.27 -5.89
N TYR A 19 -0.65 16.44 -5.21
CA TYR A 19 -1.94 16.67 -4.59
C TYR A 19 -1.77 16.62 -3.08
N HIS A 20 -2.33 17.59 -2.39
CA HIS A 20 -2.17 17.70 -0.95
C HIS A 20 -3.49 18.00 -0.25
N VAL A 21 -3.69 17.34 0.88
CA VAL A 21 -4.72 17.66 1.86
C VAL A 21 -4.03 18.32 3.05
N VAL A 22 -4.31 19.61 3.26
CA VAL A 22 -3.59 20.45 4.21
C VAL A 22 -4.55 21.21 5.12
N GLY A 23 -3.97 21.81 6.16
CA GLY A 23 -4.66 22.69 7.09
C GLY A 23 -5.08 22.02 8.38
N TYR A 24 -5.94 22.73 9.11
CA TYR A 24 -6.47 22.38 10.43
C TYR A 24 -8.00 22.41 10.45
N ALA A 25 -8.62 22.16 9.29
CA ALA A 25 -10.06 22.15 9.12
C ALA A 25 -10.76 21.28 10.17
N THR A 26 -11.91 21.76 10.64
CA THR A 26 -12.72 21.02 11.61
C THR A 26 -13.23 19.69 11.03
N ARG A 27 -13.47 18.71 11.90
CA ARG A 27 -13.83 17.33 11.52
C ARG A 27 -15.02 17.20 10.55
N ASN A 28 -15.95 18.15 10.56
CA ASN A 28 -17.17 18.09 9.76
C ASN A 28 -17.06 18.84 8.42
N GLN A 29 -15.89 19.41 8.12
CA GLN A 29 -15.65 20.13 6.89
C GLN A 29 -15.35 19.17 5.74
N SER A 30 -15.90 19.46 4.56
CA SER A 30 -15.59 18.69 3.35
C SER A 30 -14.12 18.83 2.98
N VAL A 31 -13.48 17.74 2.55
CA VAL A 31 -12.09 17.76 2.03
C VAL A 31 -11.93 18.67 0.80
N LEU A 32 -13.00 18.88 0.03
CA LEU A 32 -13.02 19.79 -1.12
C LEU A 32 -13.36 21.25 -0.74
N GLY A 33 -13.58 21.50 0.55
CA GLY A 33 -14.00 22.80 1.07
C GLY A 33 -12.84 23.75 1.37
N VAL A 34 -13.22 24.89 1.95
CA VAL A 34 -12.30 25.89 2.48
C VAL A 34 -11.98 25.56 3.93
N ASP A 35 -10.71 25.68 4.31
CA ASP A 35 -10.29 25.80 5.69
C ASP A 35 -10.19 27.29 6.05
N ASP A 36 -11.10 27.75 6.89
CA ASP A 36 -11.18 29.13 7.38
C ASP A 36 -10.70 29.28 8.84
N THR A 37 -10.06 28.24 9.38
CA THR A 37 -9.51 28.26 10.75
C THR A 37 -8.24 29.11 10.86
N ASP A 38 -7.54 29.33 9.75
CA ASP A 38 -6.36 30.18 9.66
C ASP A 38 -6.31 30.93 8.32
N GLN A 39 -5.47 31.95 8.23
CA GLN A 39 -5.31 32.78 7.03
C GLN A 39 -3.86 32.88 6.61
N GLY A 40 -3.65 32.95 5.29
CA GLY A 40 -2.36 33.30 4.74
C GLY A 40 -1.95 34.73 5.08
N ALA A 41 -0.71 35.10 4.73
CA ALA A 41 -0.21 36.46 4.86
C ALA A 41 -1.05 37.49 4.07
N ASP A 42 -1.76 37.03 3.04
CA ASP A 42 -2.72 37.78 2.24
C ASP A 42 -4.11 37.94 2.87
N LYS A 43 -4.29 37.51 4.13
CA LYS A 43 -5.55 37.64 4.91
C LYS A 43 -6.72 36.87 4.29
N MET A 44 -6.44 35.84 3.51
CA MET A 44 -7.45 34.95 2.93
C MET A 44 -7.29 33.52 3.44
N PRO A 45 -8.38 32.78 3.63
CA PRO A 45 -8.33 31.35 3.93
C PRO A 45 -7.83 30.55 2.72
N TYR A 46 -7.70 29.23 2.85
CA TYR A 46 -7.16 28.35 1.82
C TYR A 46 -8.03 27.10 1.63
N LEU A 47 -7.85 26.41 0.50
CA LEU A 47 -8.53 25.14 0.24
C LEU A 47 -7.85 24.02 1.02
N ILE A 48 -8.65 23.11 1.59
CA ILE A 48 -8.18 21.90 2.26
C ILE A 48 -7.43 21.01 1.26
N SER A 49 -7.98 20.89 0.05
CA SER A 49 -7.48 20.07 -1.05
C SER A 49 -6.89 20.97 -2.14
N ASN A 50 -5.60 20.84 -2.43
CA ASN A 50 -4.89 21.65 -3.43
C ASN A 50 -3.83 20.84 -4.20
N TYR A 51 -3.22 21.47 -5.20
CA TYR A 51 -2.08 20.91 -5.92
C TYR A 51 -0.86 21.82 -5.82
N ALA A 52 0.36 21.28 -5.85
CA ALA A 52 1.56 22.10 -5.93
C ALA A 52 1.71 22.79 -7.30
N ASN A 53 1.29 22.12 -8.38
CA ASN A 53 1.33 22.64 -9.75
C ASN A 53 0.10 22.20 -10.56
N GLY A 54 -0.16 22.87 -11.68
CA GLY A 54 -1.26 22.51 -12.57
C GLY A 54 -2.11 23.70 -13.02
N PRO A 55 -3.26 23.44 -13.66
CA PRO A 55 -4.01 24.47 -14.40
C PRO A 55 -4.76 25.46 -13.49
N GLY A 56 -4.94 25.13 -12.21
CA GLY A 56 -5.55 26.03 -11.22
C GLY A 56 -4.66 27.19 -10.78
N ALA A 57 -3.40 27.24 -11.21
CA ALA A 57 -2.47 28.29 -10.83
C ALA A 57 -2.80 29.62 -11.53
N GLN A 58 -2.53 30.73 -10.85
CA GLN A 58 -2.73 32.06 -11.41
C GLN A 58 -1.45 32.55 -12.09
N ILE A 59 -1.59 33.08 -13.31
CA ILE A 59 -0.48 33.69 -14.06
C ILE A 59 -0.53 35.20 -13.87
N ASN A 60 0.57 35.78 -13.40
CA ASN A 60 0.73 37.24 -13.19
C ASN A 60 -0.34 37.88 -12.30
N LYS A 61 -0.93 37.11 -11.39
CA LYS A 61 -1.98 37.54 -10.46
C LYS A 61 -1.81 36.84 -9.11
N SER A 62 -2.29 37.47 -8.04
CA SER A 62 -2.44 36.80 -6.75
C SER A 62 -3.53 35.73 -6.82
N ARG A 63 -3.44 34.73 -5.93
CA ARG A 63 -4.50 33.72 -5.80
C ARG A 63 -5.84 34.37 -5.42
N PRO A 64 -6.99 33.86 -5.92
CA PRO A 64 -8.29 34.36 -5.50
C PRO A 64 -8.65 33.87 -4.10
N ASN A 65 -9.53 34.61 -3.41
CA ASN A 65 -10.12 34.16 -2.15
C ASN A 65 -11.03 32.94 -2.42
N PRO A 66 -10.76 31.76 -1.85
CA PRO A 66 -11.56 30.57 -2.10
C PRO A 66 -13.02 30.70 -1.63
N LEU A 67 -13.32 31.56 -0.65
CA LEU A 67 -14.72 31.85 -0.24
C LEU A 67 -15.53 32.56 -1.32
N ASN A 68 -14.87 33.20 -2.30
CA ASN A 68 -15.50 33.92 -3.40
C ASN A 68 -15.38 33.17 -4.74
N ALA A 69 -14.89 31.93 -4.74
CA ALA A 69 -14.59 31.17 -5.95
C ALA A 69 -15.82 30.48 -6.59
N GLY A 70 -17.03 30.76 -6.09
CA GLY A 70 -18.26 30.14 -6.56
C GLY A 70 -18.46 28.75 -5.96
N ASN A 71 -18.96 27.82 -6.78
CA ASN A 71 -19.25 26.46 -6.32
C ASN A 71 -18.01 25.55 -6.44
N LEU A 72 -17.33 25.36 -5.31
CA LEU A 72 -16.14 24.49 -5.19
C LEU A 72 -16.41 23.01 -5.49
N PHE A 73 -17.69 22.59 -5.51
CA PHE A 73 -18.10 21.20 -5.74
C PHE A 73 -18.47 20.93 -7.21
N GLU A 74 -18.29 21.91 -8.09
CA GLU A 74 -18.43 21.67 -9.53
C GLU A 74 -17.38 20.68 -10.01
N LYS A 75 -17.80 19.76 -10.88
CA LYS A 75 -16.90 18.74 -11.46
C LYS A 75 -15.75 19.36 -12.25
N SER A 76 -15.93 20.56 -12.76
CA SER A 76 -14.94 21.34 -13.51
C SER A 76 -14.10 22.28 -12.63
N TYR A 77 -14.34 22.33 -11.32
CA TYR A 77 -13.56 23.18 -10.43
C TYR A 77 -12.12 22.68 -10.36
N GLN A 78 -11.17 23.53 -10.75
CA GLN A 78 -9.75 23.26 -10.63
C GLN A 78 -9.25 23.83 -9.30
N GLN A 79 -8.78 22.94 -8.42
CA GLN A 79 -8.19 23.36 -7.15
C GLN A 79 -6.98 24.26 -7.40
N GLN A 80 -6.77 25.21 -6.48
CA GLN A 80 -5.66 26.15 -6.55
C GLN A 80 -4.33 25.41 -6.60
N SER A 81 -3.39 25.95 -7.38
CA SER A 81 -2.00 25.50 -7.40
C SER A 81 -1.01 26.66 -7.43
N LEU A 82 0.25 26.36 -7.09
CA LEU A 82 1.30 27.37 -7.00
C LEU A 82 1.98 27.61 -8.36
N VAL A 83 2.34 26.53 -9.06
CA VAL A 83 3.07 26.61 -10.34
C VAL A 83 2.13 26.36 -11.53
N PRO A 84 2.00 27.31 -12.48
CA PRO A 84 1.11 27.16 -13.63
C PRO A 84 1.63 26.11 -14.62
N LEU A 85 0.81 25.10 -14.89
CA LEU A 85 1.02 24.07 -15.92
C LEU A 85 -0.33 23.69 -16.53
N ASP A 86 -0.33 23.19 -17.77
CA ASP A 86 -1.59 22.72 -18.40
C ASP A 86 -2.15 21.48 -17.68
N PHE A 87 -1.28 20.67 -17.07
CA PHE A 87 -1.62 19.49 -16.30
C PHE A 87 -0.80 19.43 -15.02
N SER A 88 -1.39 18.95 -13.92
CA SER A 88 -0.61 18.63 -12.73
C SER A 88 0.37 17.50 -13.05
N THR A 89 1.58 17.58 -12.51
CA THR A 89 2.56 16.51 -12.61
C THR A 89 2.17 15.32 -11.73
N HIS A 90 2.78 14.18 -12.02
CA HIS A 90 2.88 13.07 -11.08
C HIS A 90 3.79 13.49 -9.91
N GLU A 91 3.74 12.73 -8.81
CA GLU A 91 4.61 12.91 -7.64
C GLU A 91 5.32 11.59 -7.31
N ALA A 92 6.53 11.73 -6.75
CA ALA A 92 7.45 10.62 -6.47
C ALA A 92 7.35 10.09 -5.04
N ASP A 93 6.30 10.45 -4.31
CA ASP A 93 6.02 9.92 -2.98
C ASP A 93 5.65 8.42 -3.07
N ASP A 94 6.02 7.68 -2.02
CA ASP A 94 5.65 6.28 -1.88
C ASP A 94 4.11 6.13 -1.90
N VAL A 95 3.62 5.19 -2.70
CA VAL A 95 2.18 4.88 -2.79
C VAL A 95 1.83 3.70 -1.89
N PRO A 96 0.62 3.69 -1.30
CA PRO A 96 0.22 2.60 -0.41
C PRO A 96 -0.03 1.32 -1.19
N LEU A 97 0.35 0.19 -0.57
CA LEU A 97 0.11 -1.14 -1.09
C LEU A 97 -0.68 -1.94 -0.05
N TYR A 98 -1.87 -2.42 -0.46
CA TYR A 98 -2.77 -3.20 0.39
C TYR A 98 -2.94 -4.60 -0.20
N ALA A 99 -2.86 -5.63 0.63
CA ALA A 99 -3.07 -7.00 0.20
C ALA A 99 -3.93 -7.79 1.20
N THR A 100 -4.78 -8.69 0.69
CA THR A 100 -5.56 -9.65 1.48
C THR A 100 -5.68 -10.99 0.76
N GLY A 101 -5.93 -12.06 1.52
CA GLY A 101 -5.98 -13.44 1.00
C GLY A 101 -4.64 -14.18 1.13
N PRO A 102 -4.48 -15.31 0.41
CA PRO A 102 -3.27 -16.13 0.45
C PRO A 102 -2.02 -15.33 0.09
N TYR A 103 -0.94 -15.54 0.83
CA TYR A 103 0.36 -14.86 0.63
C TYR A 103 0.35 -13.34 0.84
N SER A 104 -0.73 -12.74 1.34
CA SER A 104 -0.80 -11.31 1.64
C SER A 104 0.31 -10.82 2.59
N GLN A 105 0.86 -11.69 3.44
CA GLN A 105 1.99 -11.40 4.32
C GLN A 105 3.29 -11.00 3.60
N LEU A 106 3.41 -11.26 2.29
CA LEU A 106 4.54 -10.82 1.47
C LEU A 106 4.57 -9.28 1.30
N PHE A 107 3.42 -8.63 1.46
CA PHE A 107 3.18 -7.24 1.07
C PHE A 107 3.20 -6.24 2.25
N ARG A 108 3.98 -6.53 3.29
CA ARG A 108 3.91 -5.81 4.58
C ARG A 108 5.01 -4.76 4.82
N ARG A 109 5.93 -4.57 3.87
CA ARG A 109 7.10 -3.70 4.03
C ARG A 109 7.17 -2.68 2.89
N PRO A 110 7.78 -1.50 3.12
CA PRO A 110 8.24 -0.66 2.02
C PRO A 110 9.09 -1.47 1.07
N THR A 111 8.80 -1.35 -0.22
CA THR A 111 9.40 -2.19 -1.25
C THR A 111 9.37 -1.47 -2.59
N ASP A 112 10.28 -1.86 -3.48
CA ASP A 112 10.28 -1.37 -4.85
C ASP A 112 9.02 -1.85 -5.59
N ASN A 113 8.51 -1.02 -6.51
CA ASN A 113 7.31 -1.36 -7.30
C ASN A 113 7.48 -2.68 -8.09
N THR A 114 8.70 -3.03 -8.50
CA THR A 114 8.98 -4.30 -9.20
C THR A 114 8.78 -5.53 -8.30
N TYR A 115 8.94 -5.40 -6.98
CA TYR A 115 8.71 -6.48 -6.04
C TYR A 115 7.27 -6.98 -6.08
N LEU A 116 6.29 -6.10 -6.32
CA LEU A 116 4.88 -6.48 -6.44
C LEU A 116 4.70 -7.59 -7.48
N THR A 117 5.32 -7.43 -8.65
CA THR A 117 5.28 -8.43 -9.72
C THR A 117 5.89 -9.75 -9.27
N TYR A 118 7.09 -9.72 -8.70
CA TYR A 118 7.79 -10.95 -8.29
C TYR A 118 7.10 -11.67 -7.13
N ALA A 119 6.59 -10.95 -6.13
CA ALA A 119 5.83 -11.53 -5.02
C ALA A 119 4.51 -12.13 -5.50
N THR A 120 3.84 -11.49 -6.47
CA THR A 120 2.62 -12.04 -7.09
C THR A 120 2.94 -13.30 -7.90
N MET A 121 4.02 -13.31 -8.68
CA MET A 121 4.47 -14.51 -9.39
C MET A 121 4.81 -15.65 -8.43
N PHE A 122 5.44 -15.36 -7.29
CA PHE A 122 5.69 -16.35 -6.24
C PHE A 122 4.39 -16.93 -5.69
N ALA A 123 3.41 -16.07 -5.35
CA ALA A 123 2.12 -16.49 -4.82
C ALA A 123 1.32 -17.36 -5.82
N LEU A 124 1.45 -17.07 -7.11
CA LEU A 124 0.76 -17.78 -8.20
C LEU A 124 1.56 -18.94 -8.81
N CYS A 125 2.77 -19.23 -8.29
CA CYS A 125 3.63 -20.30 -8.81
C CYS A 125 3.97 -20.13 -10.30
N LEU A 126 4.30 -18.90 -10.71
CA LEU A 126 4.57 -18.55 -12.11
C LEU A 126 6.07 -18.39 -12.39
N GLY A 127 6.50 -18.81 -13.58
CA GLY A 127 7.85 -18.60 -14.10
C GLY A 127 8.92 -19.25 -13.22
N GLN A 128 9.87 -18.47 -12.72
CA GLN A 128 10.96 -18.99 -11.90
C GLN A 128 10.49 -19.62 -10.56
N TYR A 129 9.26 -19.35 -10.13
CA TYR A 129 8.71 -19.83 -8.86
C TYR A 129 7.84 -21.10 -8.99
N GLU A 130 7.74 -21.70 -10.19
CA GLU A 130 6.93 -22.91 -10.41
C GLU A 130 7.30 -24.08 -9.50
N LYS A 131 8.56 -24.15 -9.07
CA LYS A 131 9.10 -25.25 -8.25
C LYS A 131 9.20 -24.93 -6.77
N GLU A 132 8.65 -23.79 -6.33
CA GLU A 132 8.66 -23.44 -4.91
C GLU A 132 7.89 -24.46 -4.07
N THR A 133 8.27 -24.59 -2.80
CA THR A 133 7.74 -25.64 -1.92
C THR A 133 6.22 -25.59 -1.79
N HIS A 134 5.62 -24.40 -1.72
CA HIS A 134 4.16 -24.24 -1.62
C HIS A 134 3.43 -24.56 -2.93
N CYS A 135 4.11 -24.50 -4.07
CA CYS A 135 3.57 -24.84 -5.39
C CYS A 135 3.45 -26.35 -5.61
N ASN A 136 4.32 -27.13 -4.96
CA ASN A 136 4.36 -28.59 -5.09
C ASN A 136 3.37 -29.33 -4.19
N SER A 137 2.44 -28.62 -3.53
CA SER A 137 1.46 -29.18 -2.60
C SER A 137 0.39 -30.09 -3.26
N GLY A 138 0.53 -30.39 -4.55
CA GLY A 138 -0.39 -31.22 -5.35
C GLY A 138 0.10 -32.60 -5.77
N PHE A 139 1.26 -33.10 -5.32
CA PHE A 139 1.68 -34.48 -5.64
C PHE A 139 2.62 -35.10 -4.58
N THR A 140 2.09 -35.43 -3.40
CA THR A 140 2.65 -36.58 -2.67
C THR A 140 1.92 -37.82 -3.15
N LEU A 141 2.48 -38.47 -4.17
CA LEU A 141 2.19 -39.88 -4.42
C LEU A 141 2.67 -40.63 -3.17
N MET A 142 1.76 -41.01 -2.28
CA MET A 142 2.05 -42.03 -1.27
C MET A 142 2.27 -43.37 -1.97
N THR A 143 3.41 -43.53 -2.62
CA THR A 143 3.97 -44.83 -2.99
C THR A 143 5.14 -45.10 -2.07
N GLY A 144 5.01 -46.11 -1.22
CA GLY A 144 6.17 -46.61 -0.47
C GLY A 144 5.80 -47.18 0.88
N THR A 145 5.31 -48.41 0.87
CA THR A 145 5.35 -49.37 1.97
C THR A 145 6.71 -49.37 2.68
N GLY A 146 6.73 -49.19 3.99
CA GLY A 146 7.96 -49.26 4.79
C GLY A 146 7.66 -49.29 6.28
N SER A 147 7.47 -50.49 6.81
CA SER A 147 7.19 -50.79 8.21
C SER A 147 8.33 -50.34 9.13
N TYR A 148 8.08 -49.38 10.02
CA TYR A 148 9.02 -49.02 11.09
C TYR A 148 8.79 -49.92 12.31
N LEU A 149 9.64 -50.94 12.45
CA LEU A 149 9.83 -51.68 13.70
C LEU A 149 10.55 -50.78 14.70
N PHE A 150 9.88 -50.46 15.81
CA PHE A 150 10.51 -49.93 17.03
C PHE A 150 11.42 -51.00 17.66
N PRO A 151 12.64 -50.65 18.10
CA PRO A 151 13.26 -51.35 19.21
C PRO A 151 13.23 -50.46 20.45
N ILE A 152 12.38 -50.86 21.39
CA ILE A 152 12.53 -50.56 22.81
C ILE A 152 13.75 -51.36 23.29
N ILE A 153 14.83 -50.68 23.70
CA ILE A 153 15.82 -51.29 24.59
C ILE A 153 16.03 -50.34 25.77
N SER A 154 15.29 -50.64 26.83
CA SER A 154 15.53 -50.22 28.20
C SER A 154 16.61 -51.14 28.78
N ILE A 155 17.78 -50.62 29.14
CA ILE A 155 18.66 -51.24 30.13
C ILE A 155 19.16 -50.15 31.07
N LEU A 156 18.50 -50.08 32.22
CA LEU A 156 19.04 -49.58 33.48
C LEU A 156 20.25 -50.44 33.88
N PHE A 157 21.43 -49.83 34.01
CA PHE A 157 22.42 -50.25 35.01
C PHE A 157 23.25 -49.04 35.45
N THR A 158 22.69 -48.28 36.39
CA THR A 158 23.50 -47.55 37.36
C THR A 158 24.13 -48.55 38.32
N TYR A 159 25.45 -48.66 38.38
CA TYR A 159 26.17 -48.99 39.61
C TYR A 159 27.61 -48.49 39.54
N PHE A 160 27.89 -47.50 40.40
CA PHE A 160 29.19 -47.08 40.91
C PHE A 160 30.16 -48.26 41.15
N VAL A 161 31.46 -48.09 40.87
CA VAL A 161 32.61 -48.35 41.79
C VAL A 161 33.93 -47.83 41.16
N GLN A 162 34.45 -46.72 41.71
CA GLN A 162 35.80 -46.51 42.28
C GLN A 162 37.09 -47.05 41.60
N LYS A 163 38.13 -46.16 41.58
CA LYS A 163 39.56 -46.29 41.16
C LYS A 163 39.79 -46.16 39.64
N HIS A 164 40.61 -45.26 39.11
CA HIS A 164 41.84 -44.61 39.59
C HIS A 164 41.86 -43.11 39.32
#